data_AF-A0A5E7AS66-F1
#
_entry.id   AF-A0A5E7AS66-F1
#
_cell.length_a   1.000
_cell.length_b   1.000
_cell.length_c   1.000
_cell.angle_alpha   90.00
_cell.angle_beta   90.00
_cell.angle_gamma   90.00
#
_symmetry.space_group_name_H-M   'P 1'
#
loop_
_entity.id
_entity.type
_entity.pdbx_description
1 polymer ?
#
loop_
_entity_poly.entity_id
_entity_poly.type
_entity_poly.pdbx_seq_one_letter_code
_entity_poly.pdbx_strand_id
1 'polypeptide(L)' 'MAVGAPENEVFAAVDAALARGERPTVEHVRLEFERGSPARVGELLDQWWTRLAERLS' A
#
# COMPACT_ATOMS: atom_id res chain seq x y z
N MET A 1 -2.31 -21.56 8.57
CA MET A 1 -1.51 -20.40 9.01
C MET A 1 -1.41 -19.47 7.83
N ALA A 2 -1.83 -18.21 7.99
CA ALA A 2 -2.30 -17.35 6.90
C ALA A 2 -1.29 -17.19 5.75
N VAL A 3 -1.72 -17.60 4.56
CA VAL A 3 -1.11 -17.23 3.28
C VAL A 3 -1.57 -15.81 2.99
N GLY A 4 -0.66 -14.85 2.99
CA GLY A 4 -0.96 -13.52 2.47
C GLY A 4 -0.10 -12.47 3.13
N ALA A 5 0.96 -12.07 2.46
CA ALA A 5 1.64 -10.85 2.86
C ALA A 5 2.21 -9.95 1.73
N PRO A 6 2.03 -10.17 0.42
CA PRO A 6 2.40 -9.10 -0.53
C PRO A 6 1.40 -7.93 -0.51
N GLU A 7 0.14 -8.15 -0.16
CA GLU A 7 -0.89 -7.09 -0.12
C GLU A 7 -1.06 -6.45 1.26
N ASN A 8 -1.05 -7.28 2.31
CA ASN A 8 -1.16 -6.82 3.70
C ASN A 8 0.03 -5.92 4.06
N GLU A 9 1.26 -6.34 3.71
CA GLU A 9 2.43 -5.53 4.00
C GLU A 9 2.41 -4.21 3.20
N VAL A 10 1.94 -4.22 1.95
CA VAL A 10 1.77 -2.98 1.16
C VAL A 10 0.79 -2.03 1.84
N PHE A 11 -0.36 -2.52 2.29
CA PHE A 11 -1.32 -1.67 2.99
C PHE A 11 -0.77 -1.17 4.32
N ALA A 12 -0.04 -2.00 5.07
CA ALA A 12 0.60 -1.57 6.31
C ALA A 12 1.66 -0.48 6.06
N ALA A 13 2.47 -0.60 5.01
CA ALA A 13 3.46 0.42 4.63
C ALA A 13 2.78 1.73 4.21
N VAL A 14 1.70 1.65 3.43
CA VAL A 14 0.88 2.79 3.02
C VAL A 14 0.26 3.50 4.22
N ASP A 15 -0.31 2.73 5.16
CA ASP A 15 -0.93 3.26 6.37
C ASP A 15 0.11 3.91 7.29
N ALA A 16 1.30 3.30 7.44
CA ALA A 16 2.40 3.86 8.21
C ALA A 16 2.90 5.19 7.62
N ALA A 17 3.01 5.30 6.29
CA ALA A 17 3.35 6.55 5.63
C ALA A 17 2.27 7.62 5.85
N LEU A 18 0.99 7.25 5.72
CA LEU A 18 -0.13 8.16 5.98
C LEU A 18 -0.14 8.65 7.43
N ALA A 19 0.10 7.76 8.40
CA ALA A 19 0.14 8.10 9.82
C ALA A 19 1.28 9.08 10.16
N ARG A 20 2.35 9.09 9.37
CA ARG A 20 3.45 10.07 9.46
C ARG A 20 3.13 11.41 8.78
N GLY A 21 2.00 11.51 8.09
CA GLY A 21 1.65 12.66 7.25
C GLY A 21 2.39 12.69 5.91
N GLU A 22 3.04 11.58 5.54
CA GLU A 22 3.73 11.43 4.28
C GLU A 22 2.77 10.88 3.22
N ARG A 23 2.96 11.29 1.96
CA ARG A 23 2.11 10.79 0.87
C ARG A 23 2.52 9.34 0.56
N PRO A 24 1.67 8.33 0.77
CA PRO A 24 1.99 6.98 0.35
C PRO A 24 2.07 6.93 -1.18
N THR A 25 3.26 6.66 -1.70
CA THR A 25 3.55 6.58 -3.14
C THR A 25 4.06 5.20 -3.51
N VAL A 26 3.91 4.84 -4.79
CA VAL A 26 4.36 3.55 -5.32
C VAL A 26 5.85 3.32 -5.04
N GLU A 27 6.67 4.37 -5.16
CA GLU A 27 8.11 4.28 -4.91
C GLU A 27 8.43 3.96 -3.45
N HIS A 28 7.73 4.56 -2.48
CA HIS A 28 7.98 4.33 -1.05
C HIS A 28 7.64 2.90 -0.65
N VAL A 29 6.50 2.41 -1.13
CA VAL A 29 6.09 1.02 -0.93
C VAL A 29 7.05 0.07 -1.66
N ARG A 30 7.48 0.40 -2.88
CA ARG A 30 8.41 -0.41 -3.66
C ARG A 30 9.79 -0.54 -3.00
N LEU A 31 10.26 0.46 -2.27
CA LEU A 31 11.51 0.37 -1.50
C LEU A 31 11.42 -0.65 -0.35
N GLU A 32 10.23 -0.80 0.25
CA GLU A 32 9.98 -1.78 1.30
C GLU A 32 9.86 -3.22 0.77
N PHE A 33 9.54 -3.40 -0.52
CA PHE A 33 9.41 -4.72 -1.16
C PHE A 33 10.48 -4.98 -2.22
N GLU A 34 11.55 -5.67 -1.83
CA GLU A 34 12.64 -6.08 -2.75
C GLU A 34 12.18 -6.95 -3.93
N ARG A 35 10.97 -7.54 -3.88
CA ARG A 35 10.45 -8.49 -4.90
C ARG A 35 9.03 -8.21 -5.40
N GLY A 36 8.47 -7.05 -5.10
CA GLY A 36 7.14 -6.67 -5.59
C GLY A 36 7.17 -6.20 -7.04
N SER A 37 6.36 -6.78 -7.93
CA SER A 37 6.21 -6.21 -9.28
C SER A 37 5.60 -4.80 -9.18
N PRO A 38 6.15 -3.79 -9.88
CA PRO A 38 5.68 -2.40 -9.76
C PRO A 38 4.22 -2.23 -10.15
N ALA A 39 3.74 -3.02 -11.12
CA ALA A 39 2.32 -3.06 -11.49
C ALA A 39 1.42 -3.48 -10.32
N ARG A 40 1.81 -4.53 -9.58
CA ARG A 40 1.06 -5.05 -8.43
C ARG A 40 1.00 -4.02 -7.29
N VAL A 41 2.12 -3.34 -7.01
CA VAL A 41 2.18 -2.28 -5.99
C VAL A 41 1.29 -1.10 -6.37
N GLY A 42 1.32 -0.69 -7.64
CA GLY A 42 0.43 0.35 -8.16
C GLY A 42 -1.04 0.01 -7.99
N GLU A 43 -1.47 -1.20 -8.37
CA GLU A 43 -2.86 -1.65 -8.19
C GLU A 43 -3.30 -1.71 -6.73
N LEU A 44 -2.41 -2.14 -5.82
CA LEU A 44 -2.70 -2.20 -4.40
C LEU A 44 -2.81 -0.79 -3.79
N LEU A 45 -1.93 0.13 -4.19
CA LEU A 45 -2.00 1.52 -3.73
C LEU A 45 -3.30 2.21 -4.18
N ASP A 46 -3.71 1.96 -5.42
CA ASP A 46 -4.97 2.49 -5.98
C ASP A 46 -6.21 1.92 -5.25
N GLN A 47 -6.22 0.61 -5.00
CA GLN A 47 -7.27 -0.04 -4.19
C GLN A 47 -7.35 0.53 -2.78
N TRP A 48 -6.22 0.78 -2.14
CA TRP A 48 -6.20 1.36 -0.79
C TRP A 48 -6.78 2.78 -0.79
N TRP A 49 -6.41 3.62 -1.76
CA TRP A 49 -6.97 4.97 -1.90
C TRP A 49 -8.47 4.96 -2.18
N THR A 50 -8.93 4.06 -3.05
CA THR A 50 -10.36 3.90 -3.34
C THR A 50 -11.14 3.55 -2.07
N ARG A 51 -10.67 2.59 -1.29
CA ARG A 51 -11.30 2.23 0.00
C ARG A 51 -11.28 3.37 1.01
N LEU A 52 -10.21 4.17 1.04
CA LEU A 52 -10.16 5.33 1.92
C LEU A 52 -11.18 6.39 1.49
N ALA A 53 -11.32 6.65 0.19
CA ALA A 53 -12.32 7.57 -0.34
C ALA A 53 -13.75 7.12 -0.02
N GLU A 54 -14.06 5.83 -0.15
CA GLU A 54 -15.37 5.28 0.24
C GLU A 54 -15.67 5.44 1.74
N ARG A 55 -14.64 5.44 2.61
CA ARG A 55 -14.80 5.64 4.06
C ARG A 55 -14.94 7.10 4.46
N LEU A 56 -14.40 8.01 3.64
CA LEU A 56 -14.43 9.45 3.87
C LEU A 56 -15.60 10.14 3.16
N SER A 57 -16.28 9.44 2.26
CA SER A 57 -17.53 9.87 1.62
C SER A 57 -18.71 9.72 2.56
#